data_AF-A0A5K1FSE6-F1
#
_entry.id   AF-A0A5K1FSE6-F1
#
_cell.length_a   1.000
_cell.length_b   1.000
_cell.length_c   1.000
_cell.angle_alpha   90.00
_cell.angle_beta   90.00
_cell.angle_gamma   90.00
#
_symmetry.space_group_name_H-M   'P 1'
#
loop_
_entity.id
_entity.type
_entity.pdbx_description
1 polymer ?
#
loop_
_entity_poly.entity_id
_entity_poly.type
_entity_poly.pdbx_seq_one_letter_code
_entity_poly.pdbx_strand_id
1 'polypeptide(L)' 'TAALFTIGQGKPPSIPFRLSKDARDFIKQCLQVNPDSRPSAADLLDHSFVSRPPISIGYSRSYQER' A
#
# COMPACT_ATOMS: atom_id res chain seq x y z
N THR A 1 27.05 -4.65 1.62
CA THR A 1 26.03 -5.66 1.24
C THR A 1 24.91 -5.78 2.29
N ALA A 2 24.37 -4.66 2.79
CA ALA A 2 23.45 -4.68 3.94
C ALA A 2 22.02 -5.15 3.59
N ALA A 3 21.54 -4.83 2.38
CA ALA A 3 20.18 -5.15 1.96
C ALA A 3 19.89 -6.67 1.91
N LEU A 4 20.83 -7.47 1.38
CA LEU A 4 20.68 -8.93 1.32
C LEU A 4 20.60 -9.57 2.71
N PHE A 5 21.39 -9.08 3.66
CA PHE A 5 21.40 -9.60 5.03
C PHE A 5 20.09 -9.31 5.77
N THR A 6 19.54 -8.11 5.62
CA THR A 6 18.28 -7.73 6.27
C THR A 6 17.08 -8.49 5.70
N ILE A 7 17.08 -8.77 4.39
CA ILE A 7 16.04 -9.59 3.73
C ILE A 7 16.07 -11.03 4.28
N GLY A 8 17.25 -11.62 4.45
CA GLY A 8 17.41 -12.97 5.01
C GLY A 8 16.95 -13.11 6.47
N GLN A 9 16.86 -12.01 7.23
CA GLN A 9 16.34 -12.02 8.61
C GLN A 9 14.82 -11.87 8.70
N GLY A 10 14.12 -11.67 7.58
CA GLY A 10 12.68 -11.45 7.58
C GLY A 10 12.26 -10.16 8.31
N LYS A 11 13.17 -9.19 8.49
CA LYS A 11 12.84 -7.91 9.12
C LYS A 11 12.20 -6.98 8.08
N PRO A 12 11.02 -6.40 8.36
CA PRO A 12 10.39 -5.48 7.43
C PRO A 12 11.24 -4.21 7.30
N PRO A 13 11.33 -3.60 6.10
CA PRO A 13 12.05 -2.36 5.91
C PRO A 13 11.38 -1.22 6.68
N SER A 14 12.18 -0.23 7.10
CA SER A 14 11.65 1.02 7.68
C SER A 14 10.84 1.79 6.65
N ILE A 15 9.57 2.08 6.98
CA ILE A 15 8.68 2.85 6.13
C ILE A 15 8.93 4.35 6.34
N PRO A 16 9.20 5.14 5.28
CA PRO A 16 9.53 6.55 5.42
C PRO A 16 8.34 7.39 5.91
N PHE A 17 8.61 8.38 6.77
CA PHE A 17 7.57 9.23 7.37
C PHE A 17 6.88 10.16 6.35
N ARG A 18 7.52 10.43 5.21
CA ARG A 18 7.00 11.34 4.17
C ARG A 18 5.74 10.83 3.46
N LEU A 19 5.47 9.53 3.55
CA LEU A 19 4.24 8.93 3.01
C LEU A 19 3.03 9.34 3.85
N SER A 20 1.84 9.35 3.26
CA SER A 20 0.60 9.60 4.00
C SER A 20 0.38 8.52 5.07
N LYS A 21 -0.43 8.83 6.10
CA LYS A 21 -0.76 7.85 7.15
C LYS A 21 -1.33 6.56 6.54
N ASP A 22 -2.27 6.68 5.62
CA ASP A 22 -2.92 5.57 4.92
C ASP A 22 -1.91 4.76 4.09
N ALA A 23 -1.00 5.43 3.36
CA ALA A 23 0.02 4.72 2.59
C ALA A 23 0.98 3.94 3.50
N ARG A 24 1.40 4.53 4.62
CA ARG A 24 2.26 3.84 5.59
C ARG A 24 1.54 2.65 6.22
N ASP A 25 0.27 2.81 6.55
CA ASP A 25 -0.53 1.72 7.14
C ASP A 25 -0.69 0.56 6.16
N PHE A 26 -1.09 0.84 4.93
CA PHE A 26 -1.21 -0.14 3.86
C PHE A 26 0.09 -0.93 3.64
N ILE A 27 1.23 -0.24 3.56
CA ILE A 27 2.54 -0.90 3.39
C ILE A 27 2.88 -1.81 4.57
N LYS A 28 2.52 -1.43 5.82
CA LYS A 28 2.73 -2.31 6.99
C LYS A 28 1.92 -3.60 6.88
N GLN A 29 0.66 -3.50 6.44
CA GLN A 29 -0.19 -4.66 6.24
C GLN A 29 0.37 -5.60 5.15
N CYS A 30 0.90 -5.04 4.06
CA CYS A 30 1.54 -5.81 2.99
C CYS A 30 2.84 -6.53 3.41
N LEU A 31 3.60 -5.95 4.34
CA LEU A 31 4.93 -6.41 4.75
C LEU A 31 4.91 -7.14 6.11
N GLN A 32 3.76 -7.70 6.51
CA GLN A 32 3.67 -8.55 7.69
C GLN A 32 4.54 -9.80 7.54
N VAL A 33 5.43 -10.01 8.51
CA VAL A 33 6.38 -11.13 8.52
C VAL A 33 5.66 -12.45 8.83
N ASN A 34 4.72 -12.40 9.77
CA ASN A 34 3.88 -13.55 10.09
C ASN A 34 2.82 -13.72 8.98
N PRO A 35 2.82 -14.83 8.21
CA PRO A 35 1.85 -15.05 7.15
C PRO A 35 0.41 -15.08 7.67
N ASP A 36 0.17 -15.61 8.89
CA ASP A 36 -1.18 -15.68 9.46
C ASP A 36 -1.73 -14.30 9.84
N SER A 37 -0.85 -13.32 10.04
CA SER A 37 -1.22 -11.92 10.29
C SER A 37 -1.29 -11.08 9.02
N ARG A 38 -0.95 -11.66 7.85
CA ARG A 38 -0.96 -10.95 6.59
C ARG A 38 -2.35 -11.01 5.96
N PRO A 39 -3.05 -9.86 5.82
CA PRO A 39 -4.38 -9.84 5.21
C PRO A 39 -4.33 -10.33 3.75
N SER A 40 -5.47 -10.84 3.28
CA SER A 40 -5.58 -11.30 1.90
C SER A 40 -5.52 -10.11 0.93
N ALA A 41 -5.26 -10.40 -0.35
CA ALA A 41 -5.32 -9.36 -1.38
C ALA A 41 -6.70 -8.68 -1.45
N ALA A 42 -7.79 -9.44 -1.20
CA ALA A 42 -9.13 -8.89 -1.18
C ALA A 42 -9.31 -7.88 -0.04
N ASP A 43 -8.84 -8.22 1.16
CA ASP A 43 -8.91 -7.32 2.34
C ASP A 43 -8.06 -6.06 2.12
N LEU A 44 -6.88 -6.21 1.52
CA LEU A 44 -5.98 -5.10 1.22
C LEU A 44 -6.59 -4.12 0.20
N LEU A 45 -7.38 -4.61 -0.76
CA LEU A 45 -8.04 -3.75 -1.75
C LEU A 45 -9.14 -2.86 -1.13
N ASP A 46 -9.72 -3.26 0.01
CA ASP A 46 -10.68 -2.46 0.75
C ASP A 46 -10.03 -1.31 1.55
N HIS A 47 -8.70 -1.33 1.69
CA HIS A 47 -7.98 -0.32 2.47
C HIS A 47 -8.15 1.10 1.87
N SER A 48 -8.28 2.10 2.75
CA SER A 48 -8.51 3.51 2.38
C SER A 48 -7.46 4.11 1.44
N PHE A 49 -6.24 3.55 1.42
CA PHE A 49 -5.19 3.96 0.48
C PHE A 49 -5.53 3.63 -0.99
N VAL A 50 -6.21 2.50 -1.23
CA VAL A 50 -6.50 1.97 -2.57
C VAL A 50 -7.95 2.27 -2.98
N SER A 51 -8.88 2.22 -2.03
CA SER A 51 -10.31 2.47 -2.27
C SER A 51 -10.63 3.93 -2.62
N ARG A 52 -9.78 4.88 -2.23
CA ARG A 52 -9.93 6.28 -2.64
C ARG A 52 -9.71 6.40 -4.15
N PRO A 53 -10.65 6.99 -4.90
CA PRO A 53 -10.40 7.30 -6.29
C PRO A 53 -9.15 8.19 -6.38
N PRO A 54 -8.26 7.99 -7.37
CA PRO A 54 -7.17 8.91 -7.59
C PRO A 54 -7.77 10.31 -7.69
N ILE A 55 -7.14 11.29 -7.04
CA ILE A 55 -7.57 12.69 -7.13
C ILE A 55 -7.59 13.01 -8.62
N SER A 56 -8.79 13.08 -9.19
CA SER A 56 -9.00 13.52 -10.55
C SER A 56 -8.70 15.00 -10.54
N ILE A 57 -7.43 15.35 -10.68
CA ILE A 57 -7.02 16.69 -11.10
C ILE A 57 -7.62 16.88 -12.49
N GLY A 58 -8.84 17.42 -12.52
CA GLY A 58 -9.52 17.94 -13.70
C GLY A 58 -9.78 17.01 -14.88
N TYR A 59 -9.63 15.69 -14.79
CA TYR A 59 -9.96 14.79 -15.92
C TYR A 59 -11.39 14.25 -15.85
N SER A 60 -12.36 15.13 -15.59
CA SER A 60 -13.75 14.91 -15.98
C SER A 60 -13.87 15.11 -17.50
N ARG A 61 -13.18 14.28 -18.30
CA ARG A 61 -13.49 14.18 -19.72
C ARG A 61 -14.75 13.32 -19.85
N SER A 62 -15.88 14.00 -19.86
CA SER A 62 -16.87 13.85 -20.93
C SER A 62 -16.89 12.46 -21.59
N TYR A 63 -17.49 11.48 -20.93
CA TYR A 63 -18.19 10.38 -21.60
C TYR A 63 -19.68 10.58 -21.34
N GLN A 64 -20.20 11.67 -21.89
CA GLN A 64 -21.62 11.90 -22.09
C GLN A 64 -21.78 12.22 -23.57
N GLU A 65 -21.52 11.24 -24.44
CA GLU A 65 -21.91 11.31 -25.85
C GLU A 65 -22.58 9.98 -26.25
N ARG A 66 -23.92 10.05 -26.24
CA ARG A 66 -24.96 9.18 -26.83
C ARG A 66 -24.94 7.68 -26.53
#